data_AF-A0A510XTL7-F1
#
_entry.id   AF-A0A510XTL7-F1
#
_cell.length_a   1.000
_cell.length_b   1.000
_cell.length_c   1.000
_cell.angle_alpha   90.00
_cell.angle_beta   90.00
_cell.angle_gamma   90.00
#
_symmetry.space_group_name_H-M   'P 1'
#
loop_
_entity.id
_entity.type
_entity.pdbx_description
1 polymer ?
#
loop_
_entity_poly.entity_id
_entity_poly.type
_entity_poly.pdbx_seq_one_letter_code
_entity_poly.pdbx_strand_id
1 'polypeptide(L)'
;MKIWILTFLSSFSFLGHCNTEHPPEKGANPVIKAMECLRNVPDSAITNPEHLVAKELSLMTSVIENITLELGTNTKEQKEFRELYKVAYKHCPKEINILKAGYRSTAKNSLLGFASLHILANNF
;
A
#
# COMPACT_ATOMS: atom_id res chain seq x y z
N MET A 1 -17.17 12.07 -49.55
CA MET A 1 -16.22 11.80 -48.44
C MET A 1 -15.70 13.12 -47.89
N LYS A 2 -15.64 13.24 -46.55
CA LYS A 2 -14.81 14.13 -45.69
C LYS A 2 -14.76 15.61 -46.12
N ILE A 3 -15.29 16.57 -45.37
CA ILE A 3 -14.76 17.03 -44.09
C ILE A 3 -15.91 17.64 -43.27
N TRP A 4 -16.35 16.95 -42.22
CA TRP A 4 -17.19 17.50 -41.15
C TRP A 4 -16.65 16.94 -39.84
N ILE A 5 -15.60 17.54 -39.29
CA ILE A 5 -15.07 17.20 -37.94
C ILE A 5 -14.35 18.38 -37.26
N LEU A 6 -14.27 19.56 -37.88
CA LEU A 6 -13.43 20.65 -37.36
C LEU A 6 -14.12 21.64 -36.41
N THR A 7 -15.31 21.33 -35.89
CA THR A 7 -16.04 22.23 -34.99
C THR A 7 -16.22 21.74 -33.55
N PHE A 8 -15.53 20.66 -33.14
CA PHE A 8 -15.70 20.11 -31.77
C PHE A 8 -14.56 20.41 -30.78
N LEU A 9 -13.60 21.28 -31.12
CA LEU A 9 -12.42 21.52 -30.27
C LEU A 9 -12.34 22.87 -29.55
N SER A 10 -13.35 23.74 -29.64
CA SER A 10 -13.23 25.12 -29.12
C SER A 10 -14.05 25.45 -27.87
N SER A 11 -14.54 24.47 -27.09
CA SER A 11 -15.49 24.76 -25.99
C SER A 11 -15.13 24.26 -24.60
N PHE A 12 -13.91 23.80 -24.33
CA PHE A 12 -13.47 23.53 -22.95
C PHE A 12 -12.41 24.54 -22.49
N SER A 13 -12.83 25.78 -22.34
CA SER A 13 -12.15 26.73 -21.46
C SER A 13 -12.56 26.38 -20.03
N PHE A 14 -11.83 25.47 -19.38
CA PHE A 14 -11.95 25.31 -17.93
C PHE A 14 -10.92 26.23 -17.26
N LEU A 15 -11.43 27.30 -16.67
CA LEU A 15 -10.69 28.21 -15.81
C LEU A 15 -10.01 27.41 -14.69
N GLY A 16 -8.69 27.38 -14.71
CA GLY A 16 -7.86 26.88 -13.62
C GLY A 16 -7.99 27.79 -12.41
N HIS A 17 -9.03 27.57 -11.60
CA HIS A 17 -9.06 28.07 -10.23
C HIS A 17 -8.28 27.08 -9.37
N CYS A 18 -6.95 27.31 -9.26
CA CYS A 18 -6.16 26.68 -8.22
C CYS A 18 -6.62 27.31 -6.90
N ASN A 19 -7.56 26.64 -6.22
CA ASN A 19 -7.70 26.83 -4.79
C ASN A 19 -6.35 26.45 -4.18
N THR A 20 -5.60 27.44 -3.73
CA THR A 20 -4.54 27.26 -2.74
C THR A 20 -5.19 26.85 -1.42
N GLU A 21 -5.78 25.65 -1.39
CA GLU A 21 -5.89 24.94 -0.14
C GLU A 21 -4.45 24.54 0.22
N HIS A 22 -3.95 25.20 1.27
CA HIS A 22 -2.79 24.75 2.03
C HIS A 22 -2.79 23.22 2.07
N PRO A 23 -1.85 22.50 1.42
CA PRO A 23 -1.80 21.08 1.61
C PRO A 23 -1.41 20.87 3.08
N PRO A 24 -2.23 20.17 3.88
CA PRO A 24 -1.87 19.84 5.25
C PRO A 24 -0.52 19.15 5.19
N GLU A 25 0.37 19.52 6.09
CA GLU A 25 1.72 18.98 6.26
C GLU A 25 1.76 17.51 5.79
N LYS A 26 2.26 17.27 4.56
CA LYS A 26 2.13 15.97 3.87
C LYS A 26 2.98 14.95 4.63
N GLY A 27 2.41 14.33 5.66
CA GLY A 27 3.01 13.19 6.33
C GLY A 27 3.30 12.12 5.28
N ALA A 28 4.58 11.86 4.99
CA ALA A 28 4.95 10.98 3.89
C ALA A 28 4.26 9.61 4.00
N ASN A 29 3.87 9.06 2.85
CA ASN A 29 3.11 7.82 2.73
C ASN A 29 3.77 6.71 3.59
N PRO A 30 3.03 6.02 4.48
CA PRO A 30 3.56 4.94 5.32
C PRO A 30 4.35 3.86 4.58
N VAL A 31 3.96 3.57 3.33
CA VAL A 31 4.68 2.64 2.45
C VAL A 31 6.08 3.15 2.12
N ILE A 32 6.18 4.43 1.75
CA ILE A 32 7.47 5.07 1.39
C ILE A 32 8.40 5.06 2.61
N LYS A 33 7.88 5.43 3.79
CA LYS A 33 8.67 5.39 5.04
C LYS A 33 9.15 3.98 5.39
N ALA A 34 8.31 2.97 5.17
CA ALA A 34 8.70 1.58 5.36
C ALA A 34 9.81 1.18 4.38
N MET A 35 9.67 1.50 3.09
CA MET A 35 10.70 1.21 2.08
C MET A 35 12.04 1.90 2.38
N GLU A 36 12.01 3.17 2.76
CA GLU A 36 13.19 3.93 3.18
C GLU A 36 13.90 3.27 4.36
N CYS A 37 13.15 2.79 5.36
CA CYS A 37 13.74 2.07 6.48
C CYS A 37 14.33 0.72 6.04
N LEU A 38 13.57 -0.07 5.27
CA LEU A 38 13.99 -1.40 4.82
C LEU A 38 15.25 -1.38 3.95
N ARG A 39 15.45 -0.30 3.18
CA ARG A 39 16.68 -0.09 2.39
C ARG A 39 17.94 -0.05 3.27
N ASN A 40 17.82 0.42 4.52
CA ASN A 40 18.91 0.55 5.47
C ASN A 40 19.17 -0.72 6.30
N VAL A 41 18.40 -1.79 6.09
CA VAL A 41 18.68 -3.10 6.70
C VAL A 41 20.04 -3.60 6.22
N PRO A 42 20.95 -4.01 7.13
CA PRO A 42 22.29 -4.44 6.73
C PRO A 42 22.22 -5.76 5.98
N ASP A 43 22.99 -5.87 4.89
CA ASP A 43 23.03 -7.06 4.05
C ASP A 43 23.48 -8.30 4.83
N SER A 44 24.32 -8.13 5.86
CA SER A 44 24.75 -9.19 6.76
C SER A 44 23.62 -9.83 7.59
N ALA A 45 22.45 -9.18 7.66
CA ALA A 45 21.29 -9.74 8.33
C ALA A 45 20.43 -10.64 7.43
N ILE A 46 20.73 -10.71 6.13
CA ILE A 46 19.99 -11.50 5.14
C ILE A 46 20.84 -12.71 4.75
N THR A 47 20.36 -13.89 5.13
CA THR A 47 21.10 -15.14 4.95
C THR A 47 21.00 -15.73 3.54
N ASN A 48 19.88 -15.51 2.83
CA ASN A 48 19.70 -16.00 1.47
C ASN A 48 20.27 -14.98 0.46
N PRO A 49 21.28 -15.34 -0.35
CA PRO A 49 21.87 -14.42 -1.34
C PRO A 49 20.89 -14.00 -2.45
N GLU A 50 19.87 -14.79 -2.77
CA GLU A 50 18.85 -14.40 -3.77
C GLU A 50 18.07 -13.17 -3.32
N HIS A 51 17.80 -13.07 -2.02
CA HIS A 51 17.14 -11.91 -1.44
C HIS A 51 18.05 -10.69 -1.34
N LEU A 52 19.38 -10.83 -1.43
CA LEU A 52 20.27 -9.66 -1.43
C LEU A 52 20.16 -8.86 -2.74
N VAL A 53 20.04 -9.54 -3.87
CA VAL A 53 19.93 -8.91 -5.19
C VAL A 53 18.67 -8.03 -5.27
N ALA A 54 17.57 -8.50 -4.69
CA ALA A 54 16.29 -7.80 -4.62
C ALA A 54 15.90 -7.46 -3.17
N LYS A 55 16.85 -6.96 -2.37
CA LYS A 55 16.70 -6.76 -0.91
C LYS A 55 15.43 -6.01 -0.54
N GLU A 56 15.29 -4.80 -1.06
CA GLU A 56 14.18 -3.92 -0.70
C GLU A 56 12.83 -4.55 -1.04
N LEU A 57 12.72 -5.16 -2.23
CA LEU A 57 11.51 -5.83 -2.69
C LEU A 57 11.20 -7.09 -1.88
N SER A 58 12.21 -7.90 -1.57
CA SER A 58 12.07 -9.14 -0.79
C SER A 58 11.61 -8.85 0.64
N LEU A 59 12.22 -7.84 1.27
CA LEU A 59 11.83 -7.38 2.60
C LEU A 59 10.42 -6.78 2.59
N MET A 60 10.08 -5.93 1.63
CA MET A 60 8.74 -5.33 1.56
C MET A 60 7.66 -6.40 1.31
N THR A 61 7.92 -7.34 0.41
CA THR A 61 7.04 -8.49 0.16
C THR A 61 6.81 -9.29 1.43
N SER A 62 7.87 -9.58 2.19
CA SER A 62 7.77 -10.30 3.47
C SER A 62 6.88 -9.59 4.49
N VAL A 63 6.96 -8.25 4.55
CA VAL A 63 6.14 -7.42 5.43
C VAL A 63 4.67 -7.48 5.02
N ILE A 64 4.36 -7.34 3.73
CA ILE A 64 2.99 -7.41 3.22
C ILE A 64 2.41 -8.82 3.44
N GLU A 65 3.18 -9.86 3.14
CA GLU A 65 2.73 -11.25 3.32
C GLU A 65 2.41 -11.54 4.78
N ASN A 66 3.25 -11.11 5.72
CA ASN A 66 2.95 -11.28 7.14
C ASN A 66 1.73 -10.47 7.59
N ILE A 67 1.58 -9.22 7.13
CA ILE A 67 0.40 -8.40 7.45
C ILE A 67 -0.88 -9.06 6.93
N THR A 68 -0.88 -9.57 5.70
CA THR A 68 -2.06 -10.21 5.09
C THR A 68 -2.37 -11.57 5.72
N LEU A 69 -1.35 -12.33 6.12
CA LEU A 69 -1.52 -13.55 6.92
C LEU A 69 -2.18 -13.24 8.27
N GLU A 70 -1.70 -12.22 8.99
CA GLU A 70 -2.28 -11.80 10.27
C GLU A 70 -3.72 -11.28 10.14
N LEU A 71 -4.05 -10.67 9.01
CA LEU A 71 -5.41 -10.21 8.70
C LEU A 71 -6.33 -11.35 8.24
N GLY A 72 -5.81 -12.56 8.06
CA GLY A 72 -6.56 -13.70 7.55
C GLY A 72 -6.94 -13.58 6.06
N THR A 73 -6.34 -12.62 5.33
CA THR A 73 -6.58 -12.42 3.89
C THR A 73 -5.67 -13.27 3.02
N ASN A 74 -4.58 -13.83 3.58
CA ASN A 74 -3.76 -14.85 2.95
C ASN A 74 -3.77 -16.14 3.80
N THR A 75 -4.07 -17.28 3.16
CA THR A 75 -4.08 -18.61 3.79
C THR A 75 -2.88 -19.48 3.40
N LYS A 76 -2.03 -19.00 2.49
CA LYS A 76 -0.84 -19.71 1.99
C LYS A 76 0.40 -18.95 2.42
N GLU A 77 0.91 -19.30 3.59
CA GLU A 77 2.16 -18.74 4.11
C GLU A 77 3.38 -19.37 3.42
N GLN A 78 4.30 -18.52 2.97
CA GLN A 78 5.63 -18.92 2.53
C GLN A 78 6.62 -18.79 3.70
N LYS A 79 7.15 -19.93 4.17
CA LYS A 79 8.06 -19.97 5.33
C LYS A 79 9.31 -19.10 5.16
N GLU A 80 9.80 -18.97 3.94
CA GLU A 80 10.95 -18.13 3.61
C GLU A 80 10.71 -16.64 3.95
N PHE A 81 9.52 -16.13 3.62
CA PHE A 81 9.15 -14.76 3.95
C PHE A 81 8.91 -14.53 5.44
N ARG A 82 8.64 -15.56 6.25
CA ARG A 82 8.57 -15.43 7.72
C ARG A 82 9.91 -15.02 8.31
N GLU A 83 11.01 -15.64 7.88
CA GLU A 83 12.33 -15.31 8.41
C GLU A 83 12.79 -13.92 7.94
N LEU A 84 12.54 -13.57 6.67
CA LEU A 84 12.76 -12.22 6.17
C LEU A 84 11.95 -11.17 6.94
N TYR A 85 10.70 -11.47 7.27
CA TYR A 85 9.85 -10.58 8.05
C TYR A 85 10.43 -10.32 9.44
N LYS A 86 10.98 -11.34 10.11
CA LYS A 86 11.62 -11.14 11.43
C LYS A 86 12.80 -10.18 11.33
N VAL A 87 13.60 -10.28 10.26
CA VAL A 87 14.71 -9.35 10.00
C VAL A 87 14.17 -7.94 9.76
N ALA A 88 13.19 -7.79 8.87
CA ALA A 88 12.54 -6.52 8.57
C ALA A 88 11.97 -5.86 9.85
N TYR A 89 11.24 -6.63 10.67
CA TYR A 89 10.63 -6.14 11.90
C TYR A 89 11.64 -5.77 12.98
N LYS A 90 12.75 -6.52 13.08
CA LYS A 90 13.84 -6.21 14.03
C LYS A 90 14.44 -4.83 13.76
N HIS A 91 14.57 -4.44 12.49
CA HIS A 91 15.22 -3.19 12.09
C HIS A 91 14.23 -2.02 11.89
N CYS A 92 13.01 -2.29 11.44
CA CYS A 92 12.02 -1.27 11.08
C CYS A 92 10.67 -1.45 11.82
N PRO A 93 10.65 -1.69 13.15
CA PRO A 93 9.42 -2.05 13.85
C PRO A 93 8.38 -0.92 13.82
N LYS A 94 8.84 0.34 13.92
CA LYS A 94 7.95 1.51 13.97
C LYS A 94 7.20 1.69 12.65
N GLU A 95 7.91 1.70 11.54
CA GLU A 95 7.37 1.90 10.19
C GLU A 95 6.45 0.75 9.81
N ILE A 96 6.84 -0.49 10.13
CA ILE A 96 6.00 -1.68 9.87
C ILE A 96 4.71 -1.63 10.71
N ASN A 97 4.77 -1.23 11.98
CA ASN A 97 3.57 -1.10 12.81
C ASN A 97 2.61 -0.02 12.28
N ILE A 98 3.14 1.11 11.78
CA ILE A 98 2.31 2.14 11.13
C ILE A 98 1.66 1.58 9.86
N LEU A 99 2.42 0.89 9.02
CA LEU A 99 1.91 0.25 7.81
C LEU A 99 0.79 -0.75 8.15
N LYS A 100 1.03 -1.62 9.13
CA LYS A 100 0.07 -2.60 9.63
C LYS A 100 -1.22 -1.97 10.15
N ALA A 101 -1.13 -0.86 10.89
CA ALA A 101 -2.29 -0.12 11.35
C ALA A 101 -3.11 0.44 10.17
N GLY A 102 -2.42 0.94 9.13
CA GLY A 102 -3.05 1.37 7.88
C GLY A 102 -3.83 0.25 7.20
N TYR A 103 -3.21 -0.92 7.00
CA TYR A 103 -3.87 -2.09 6.41
C TYR A 103 -5.07 -2.58 7.23
N ARG A 104 -4.97 -2.60 8.56
CA ARG A 104 -6.09 -2.94 9.46
C ARG A 104 -7.27 -1.97 9.30
N SER A 105 -7.00 -0.67 9.22
CA SER A 105 -8.03 0.35 9.00
C SER A 105 -8.76 0.12 7.67
N THR A 106 -8.01 -0.14 6.59
CA THR A 106 -8.57 -0.44 5.28
C THR A 106 -9.40 -1.73 5.27
N ALA A 107 -8.91 -2.80 5.89
CA ALA A 107 -9.64 -4.08 5.98
C ALA A 107 -10.94 -3.95 6.80
N LYS A 108 -10.94 -3.14 7.86
CA LYS A 108 -12.15 -2.85 8.64
C LYS A 108 -13.14 -2.02 7.82
N ASN A 109 -12.67 -1.02 7.08
CA ASN A 109 -13.54 -0.18 6.25
C ASN A 109 -14.13 -0.94 5.06
N SER A 110 -13.38 -1.87 4.46
CA SER A 110 -13.92 -2.75 3.41
C SER A 110 -14.97 -3.70 3.97
N LEU A 111 -14.74 -4.33 5.13
CA LEU A 111 -15.74 -5.15 5.83
C LEU A 111 -16.99 -4.36 6.22
N LEU A 112 -16.85 -3.12 6.69
CA LEU A 112 -17.98 -2.23 6.98
C LEU A 112 -18.76 -1.84 5.72
N GLY A 113 -18.08 -1.64 4.60
CA GLY A 113 -18.73 -1.42 3.30
C GLY A 113 -19.59 -2.61 2.84
N PHE A 114 -19.11 -3.84 3.06
CA PHE A 114 -19.89 -5.06 2.78
C PHE A 114 -21.06 -5.25 3.76
N ALA A 115 -20.89 -4.91 5.04
CA ALA A 115 -21.96 -4.97 6.03
C ALA A 115 -23.09 -3.97 5.72
N SER A 116 -22.77 -2.76 5.26
CA SER A 116 -23.79 -1.79 4.80
C SER A 116 -24.55 -2.27 3.55
N LEU A 117 -23.88 -3.00 2.63
CA LEU A 117 -24.55 -3.58 1.46
C LEU A 117 -25.50 -4.73 1.83
N HIS A 118 -25.14 -5.55 2.83
CA HIS A 118 -26.02 -6.61 3.35
C HIS A 118 -27.23 -6.08 4.14
N ILE A 119 -27.09 -4.96 4.85
CA ILE A 119 -28.23 -4.33 5.52
C ILE A 119 -29.20 -3.71 4.50
N LEU A 120 -28.70 -3.15 3.38
CA LEU A 120 -29.57 -2.68 2.30
C LEU A 120 -30.27 -3.82 1.55
N ALA A 121 -29.59 -4.95 1.33
CA ALA A 121 -30.15 -6.10 0.60
C ALA A 121 -31.22 -6.88 1.39
N ASN A 122 -31.27 -6.76 2.72
CA ASN A 122 -32.27 -7.42 3.57
C ASN A 122 -33.45 -6.50 3.96
N ASN A 123 -33.52 -5.29 3.42
CA ASN A 123 -34.64 -4.35 3.62
C ASN A 123 -35.41 -4.06 2.31
N PHE A 124 -35.23 -4.89 1.27
CA PHE A 124 -36.02 -4.88 0.03
C PHE A 124 -36.61 -6.27 -0.22
#